data_AF-N8X4K7-F1
#
_entry.id   AF-N8X4K7-F1
#
_cell.length_a   1.000
_cell.length_b   1.000
_cell.length_c   1.000
_cell.angle_alpha   90.00
_cell.angle_beta   90.00
_cell.angle_gamma   90.00
#
_symmetry.space_group_name_H-M   'P 1'
#
loop_
_entity.id
_entity.type
_entity.pdbx_description
1 polymer ?
#
loop_
_entity_poly.entity_id
_entity_poly.type
_entity_poly.pdbx_seq_one_letter_code
_entity_poly.pdbx_strand_id
1 'polypeptide(L)'
;MYWAELKDKIYYCDGTLRNLYIFDTNIDDLKKWTVFVNENYKIKWFNQQTQKNENQINFEVLQECLNNTHNLCSHVNLYLDNIQINNYLFLVDKIENDINPEEINSLQDH
;
A
#
# COMPACT_ATOMS: atom_id res chain seq x y z
N MET A 1 1.05 19.07 15.36
CA MET A 1 0.05 19.40 14.33
C MET A 1 -1.32 19.15 14.91
N TYR A 2 -2.31 20.04 14.70
CA TYR A 2 -3.66 19.84 15.23
C TYR A 2 -4.49 19.01 14.25
N TRP A 3 -5.37 18.13 14.75
CA TRP A 3 -6.22 17.25 13.91
C TRP A 3 -6.97 18.01 12.81
N ALA A 4 -7.57 19.17 13.14
CA ALA A 4 -8.29 19.99 12.18
C ALA A 4 -7.44 20.40 10.96
N GLU A 5 -6.15 20.70 11.20
CA GLU A 5 -5.24 21.08 10.13
C GLU A 5 -4.85 19.89 9.24
N LEU A 6 -4.62 18.72 9.85
CA LEU A 6 -4.38 17.48 9.09
C LEU A 6 -5.59 17.11 8.24
N LYS A 7 -6.78 17.19 8.83
CA LYS A 7 -8.04 16.90 8.14
C LYS A 7 -8.24 17.80 6.92
N ASP A 8 -8.01 19.10 7.07
CA ASP A 8 -8.25 20.06 5.98
C ASP A 8 -7.13 20.06 4.93
N LYS A 9 -5.88 19.76 5.29
CA LYS A 9 -4.74 19.85 4.37
C LYS A 9 -4.33 18.52 3.74
N ILE A 10 -4.45 17.42 4.48
CA ILE A 10 -3.98 16.09 4.07
C ILE A 10 -5.15 15.18 3.76
N TYR A 11 -6.15 15.12 4.64
CA TYR A 11 -7.29 14.20 4.54
C TYR A 11 -8.58 14.89 4.08
N TYR A 12 -8.47 15.87 3.18
CA TYR A 12 -9.63 16.56 2.66
C TYR A 12 -10.44 15.63 1.74
N CYS A 13 -11.76 15.73 1.84
CA CYS A 13 -12.69 14.89 1.08
C CYS A 13 -13.22 15.67 -0.13
N ASP A 14 -12.71 15.37 -1.32
CA ASP A 14 -13.15 15.96 -2.60
C ASP A 14 -13.77 14.92 -3.56
N GLY A 15 -14.00 13.69 -3.07
CA GLY A 15 -14.46 12.56 -3.86
C GLY A 15 -13.34 11.67 -4.42
N THR A 16 -12.07 11.97 -4.13
CA THR A 16 -10.90 11.17 -4.54
C THR A 16 -10.09 10.65 -3.36
N LEU A 17 -9.33 9.56 -3.58
CA LEU A 17 -8.41 9.00 -2.60
C LEU A 17 -7.18 9.91 -2.40
N ARG A 18 -6.53 9.80 -1.25
CA ARG A 18 -5.26 10.49 -1.00
C ARG A 18 -4.10 9.57 -1.35
N ASN A 19 -3.24 10.03 -2.24
CA ASN A 19 -2.04 9.29 -2.63
C ASN A 19 -0.88 9.60 -1.65
N LEU A 20 -0.18 8.57 -1.21
CA LEU A 20 1.00 8.62 -0.38
C LEU A 20 2.13 7.86 -1.07
N TYR A 21 3.23 8.57 -1.33
CA TYR A 21 4.40 8.04 -2.00
C TYR A 21 5.59 7.99 -1.04
N ILE A 22 6.25 6.84 -1.00
CA ILE A 22 7.57 6.70 -0.38
C ILE A 22 8.55 6.53 -1.54
N PHE A 23 9.43 7.50 -1.72
CA PHE A 23 10.46 7.50 -2.77
C PHE A 23 11.80 6.96 -2.26
N ASP A 24 12.74 6.78 -3.19
CA ASP A 24 14.11 6.33 -2.93
C ASP A 24 14.19 4.95 -2.26
N THR A 25 13.21 4.09 -2.55
CA THR A 25 13.24 2.69 -2.10
C THR A 25 14.10 1.84 -3.01
N ASN A 26 14.46 0.65 -2.53
CA ASN A 26 15.08 -0.38 -3.36
C ASN A 26 14.45 -1.76 -3.09
N ILE A 27 14.97 -2.78 -3.75
CA ILE A 27 14.44 -4.14 -3.67
C ILE A 27 14.56 -4.74 -2.26
N ASP A 28 15.60 -4.39 -1.50
CA ASP A 28 15.77 -4.84 -0.12
C ASP A 28 14.77 -4.16 0.81
N ASP A 29 14.42 -2.90 0.55
CA ASP A 29 13.39 -2.19 1.31
C ASP A 29 12.00 -2.79 1.03
N LEU A 30 11.69 -3.11 -0.24
CA LEU A 30 10.47 -3.84 -0.57
C LEU A 30 10.43 -5.21 0.10
N LYS A 31 11.55 -5.93 0.16
CA LYS A 31 11.63 -7.21 0.87
C LYS A 31 11.31 -7.06 2.36
N LYS A 32 11.92 -6.09 3.04
CA LYS A 32 11.63 -5.81 4.45
C LYS A 32 10.17 -5.40 4.65
N TRP A 33 9.65 -4.57 3.75
CA TRP A 33 8.26 -4.11 3.78
C TRP A 33 7.29 -5.29 3.64
N THR A 34 7.50 -6.19 2.67
CA THR A 34 6.64 -7.37 2.48
C THR A 34 6.66 -8.30 3.70
N VAL A 35 7.84 -8.54 4.30
CA VAL A 35 7.96 -9.31 5.55
C VAL A 35 7.16 -8.64 6.66
N PHE A 36 7.39 -7.35 6.90
CA PHE A 36 6.68 -6.59 7.93
C PHE A 36 5.16 -6.61 7.71
N VAL A 37 4.71 -6.42 6.47
CA VAL A 37 3.28 -6.41 6.13
C VAL A 37 2.63 -7.77 6.37
N ASN A 38 3.26 -8.84 5.91
CA ASN A 38 2.75 -10.21 6.09
C ASN A 38 2.67 -10.63 7.56
N GLU A 39 3.59 -10.13 8.40
CA GLU A 39 3.65 -10.48 9.82
C GLU A 39 2.67 -9.69 10.68
N ASN A 40 2.39 -8.44 10.31
CA ASN A 40 1.71 -7.49 11.20
C ASN A 40 0.29 -7.13 10.77
N TYR A 41 -0.08 -7.36 9.50
CA TYR A 41 -1.38 -6.91 9.00
C TYR A 41 -2.15 -8.01 8.27
N LYS A 42 -3.46 -7.92 8.37
CA LYS A 42 -4.34 -8.63 7.46
C LYS A 42 -4.22 -7.98 6.08
N ILE A 43 -4.03 -8.78 5.06
CA ILE A 43 -3.95 -8.30 3.69
C ILE A 43 -4.80 -9.13 2.73
N LYS A 44 -5.04 -8.52 1.57
CA LYS A 44 -5.53 -9.15 0.36
C LYS A 44 -4.61 -8.75 -0.78
N TRP A 45 -3.69 -9.64 -1.13
CA TRP A 45 -2.70 -9.44 -2.19
C TRP A 45 -3.17 -10.10 -3.48
N PHE A 46 -3.17 -9.37 -4.59
CA PHE A 46 -3.49 -9.95 -5.88
C PHE A 46 -2.24 -10.60 -6.50
N ASN A 47 -2.16 -11.92 -6.40
CA ASN A 47 -1.09 -12.69 -7.01
C ASN A 47 -1.31 -12.81 -8.53
N GLN A 48 -0.46 -12.14 -9.31
CA GLN A 48 -0.55 -12.13 -10.77
C GLN A 48 -0.26 -13.49 -11.42
N GLN A 49 0.55 -14.35 -10.77
CA GLN A 49 0.85 -15.67 -11.31
C GLN A 49 -0.37 -16.61 -11.20
N THR A 50 -1.10 -16.53 -10.09
CA THR A 50 -2.26 -17.39 -9.82
C THR A 50 -3.59 -16.75 -10.24
N GLN A 51 -3.58 -15.44 -10.56
CA GLN A 51 -4.75 -14.61 -10.86
C GLN A 51 -5.79 -14.65 -9.73
N LYS A 52 -5.33 -14.72 -8.47
CA LYS A 52 -6.16 -14.85 -7.27
C LYS A 52 -5.71 -13.92 -6.17
N ASN A 53 -6.64 -13.67 -5.26
CA ASN A 53 -6.32 -12.97 -4.02
C ASN A 53 -5.80 -13.95 -2.99
N GLU A 54 -4.68 -13.60 -2.38
CA GLU A 54 -3.99 -14.34 -1.34
C GLU A 54 -3.85 -13.45 -0.10
N ASN A 55 -3.65 -14.06 1.06
CA ASN A 55 -3.59 -13.36 2.35
C ASN A 55 -2.15 -13.08 2.82
N GLN A 56 -1.16 -13.40 2.01
CA GLN A 56 0.26 -13.13 2.22
C GLN A 56 0.92 -12.83 0.88
N ILE A 57 1.87 -11.90 0.87
CA ILE A 57 2.67 -11.58 -0.31
C ILE A 57 3.78 -12.61 -0.45
N ASN A 58 3.85 -13.28 -1.60
CA ASN A 58 5.03 -14.03 -1.98
C ASN A 58 6.04 -13.08 -2.64
N PHE A 59 7.15 -12.78 -1.94
CA PHE A 59 8.14 -11.84 -2.43
C PHE A 59 8.84 -12.29 -3.71
N GLU A 60 9.03 -13.59 -3.93
CA GLU A 60 9.67 -14.10 -5.15
C GLU A 60 8.80 -13.79 -6.37
N VAL A 61 7.48 -13.97 -6.25
CA VAL A 61 6.51 -13.63 -7.29
C VAL A 61 6.47 -12.12 -7.52
N LEU A 62 6.45 -11.32 -6.45
CA LEU A 62 6.51 -9.87 -6.56
C LEU A 62 7.78 -9.41 -7.29
N GLN A 63 8.94 -9.98 -6.92
CA GLN A 63 10.22 -9.66 -7.54
C GLN A 63 10.24 -10.04 -9.02
N GLU A 64 9.67 -11.18 -9.39
CA GLU A 64 9.49 -11.58 -10.79
C GLU A 64 8.61 -10.58 -11.55
N CYS A 65 7.49 -10.13 -10.97
CA CYS A 65 6.64 -9.10 -11.57
C CYS A 65 7.40 -7.78 -11.80
N LEU A 66 8.19 -7.34 -10.83
CA LEU A 66 8.98 -6.11 -10.91
C LEU A 66 10.08 -6.19 -11.98
N ASN A 67 10.69 -7.37 -12.16
CA ASN A 67 11.73 -7.58 -13.17
C ASN A 67 11.19 -7.67 -14.61
N ASN A 68 9.96 -8.14 -14.79
CA ASN A 68 9.46 -8.52 -16.11
C ASN A 68 8.93 -7.37 -16.98
N THR A 69 8.98 -6.10 -16.56
CA THR A 69 8.59 -4.86 -17.31
C THR A 69 7.22 -4.84 -18.01
N HIS A 70 6.46 -5.93 -17.99
CA HIS A 70 5.19 -6.09 -18.69
C HIS A 70 4.03 -5.98 -17.70
N ASN A 71 3.51 -4.76 -17.53
CA ASN A 71 2.12 -4.34 -17.17
C ASN A 71 1.32 -5.08 -16.08
N LEU A 72 1.84 -6.11 -15.44
CA LEU A 72 1.14 -6.94 -14.46
C LEU A 72 1.66 -6.55 -13.09
N CYS A 73 1.36 -5.32 -12.72
CA CYS A 73 1.75 -4.84 -11.42
C CYS A 73 0.75 -5.35 -10.37
N SER A 74 1.29 -5.74 -9.22
CA SER A 74 0.50 -6.28 -8.12
C SER A 74 -0.02 -5.17 -7.22
N HIS A 75 -1.21 -5.36 -6.65
CA HIS A 75 -1.71 -4.49 -5.57
C HIS A 75 -1.98 -5.32 -4.31
N VAL A 76 -1.89 -4.64 -3.17
CA VAL A 76 -2.17 -5.20 -1.84
C VAL A 76 -3.20 -4.30 -1.18
N ASN A 77 -4.34 -4.84 -0.76
CA ASN A 77 -5.17 -4.15 0.21
C ASN A 77 -4.69 -4.55 1.61
N LEU A 78 -4.24 -3.58 2.39
CA LEU A 78 -3.80 -3.73 3.78
C LEU A 78 -4.87 -3.14 4.70
N TYR A 79 -5.18 -3.84 5.78
CA TYR A 79 -6.24 -3.44 6.72
C TYR A 79 -5.64 -3.11 8.09
N LEU A 80 -5.77 -1.84 8.52
CA LEU A 80 -5.49 -1.38 9.89
C LEU A 80 -6.82 -1.02 10.55
N ASP A 81 -7.31 -1.88 11.44
CA ASP A 81 -8.65 -1.73 12.03
C ASP A 81 -9.74 -1.50 10.97
N ASN A 82 -10.25 -0.27 10.87
CA ASN A 82 -11.30 0.12 9.92
C ASN A 82 -10.75 0.87 8.68
N ILE A 83 -9.44 1.05 8.58
CA ILE A 83 -8.77 1.78 7.50
C ILE A 83 -8.22 0.77 6.50
N GLN A 84 -8.57 0.97 5.23
CA GLN A 84 -7.99 0.24 4.11
C GLN A 84 -6.92 1.09 3.42
N ILE A 85 -5.71 0.55 3.34
CA ILE A 85 -4.63 1.10 2.52
C ILE A 85 -4.52 0.27 1.25
N ASN A 86 -4.64 0.93 0.09
CA ASN A 86 -4.42 0.30 -1.22
C ASN A 86 -2.98 0.55 -1.62
N ASN A 87 -2.15 -0.49 -1.58
CA ASN A 87 -0.75 -0.38 -1.93
C ASN A 87 -0.52 -0.92 -3.34
N TYR A 88 0.26 -0.18 -4.13
CA TYR A 88 0.57 -0.48 -5.53
C TYR A 88 2.10 -0.65 -5.68
N LEU A 89 2.52 -1.88 -5.94
CA LEU A 89 3.94 -2.28 -5.99
C LEU A 89 4.38 -2.40 -7.45
N PHE A 90 4.55 -1.25 -8.07
CA PHE A 90 4.72 -1.15 -9.52
C PHE A 90 6.18 -0.95 -9.92
N LEU A 91 6.95 -0.24 -9.09
CA LEU A 91 8.35 0.07 -9.30
C LEU A 91 9.16 -0.20 -8.03
N VAL A 92 10.45 -0.42 -8.20
CA VAL A 92 11.38 -0.71 -7.10
C VAL A 92 11.77 0.55 -6.31
N ASP A 93 11.73 1.71 -6.98
CA ASP A 93 12.18 3.01 -6.46
C ASP A 93 11.11 3.79 -5.70
N LYS A 94 9.87 3.28 -5.67
CA LYS A 94 8.79 3.85 -4.89
C LYS A 94 7.78 2.83 -4.40
N ILE A 95 7.17 3.14 -3.27
CA ILE A 95 5.96 2.48 -2.78
C ILE A 95 4.81 3.49 -2.88
N GLU A 96 3.77 3.14 -3.63
CA GLU A 96 2.57 3.97 -3.79
C GLU A 96 1.43 3.41 -2.95
N ASN A 97 0.71 4.30 -2.29
CA ASN A 97 -0.44 3.96 -1.47
C ASN A 97 -1.58 4.93 -1.73
N ASP A 98 -2.80 4.43 -1.76
CA ASP A 98 -4.00 5.25 -1.74
C ASP A 98 -4.81 4.93 -0.48
N ILE A 99 -5.31 5.97 0.17
CA ILE A 99 -6.19 5.86 1.34
C ILE A 99 -7.47 6.65 1.12
N ASN A 100 -8.58 6.17 1.67
CA ASN A 100 -9.82 6.92 1.69
C ASN A 100 -9.75 7.97 2.81
N PRO A 101 -9.79 9.28 2.52
CA PRO A 101 -9.72 10.30 3.55
C PRO A 101 -10.87 10.24 4.56
N GLU A 102 -12.03 9.66 4.18
CA GLU A 102 -13.17 9.50 5.09
C GLU A 102 -12.93 8.47 6.20
N GLU A 103 -11.96 7.56 6.01
CA GLU A 103 -11.61 6.53 6.99
C GLU A 103 -10.68 7.07 8.09
N ILE A 104 -10.01 8.21 7.85
CA ILE A 104 -9.10 8.84 8.82
C ILE A 104 -9.87 9.88 9.63
N ASN A 105 -10.06 9.62 10.93
CA ASN A 105 -10.98 10.38 11.77
C ASN A 105 -10.33 10.99 13.02
N SER A 106 -9.06 10.68 13.28
CA SER A 106 -8.35 11.11 14.48
C SER A 106 -6.84 11.24 14.26
N LEU A 107 -6.16 11.84 15.24
CA LEU A 107 -4.70 11.84 15.32
C LEU A 107 -4.09 10.44 15.51
N GLN A 108 -4.88 9.47 15.98
CA GLN A 108 -4.40 8.11 16.18
C GLN A 108 -4.40 7.31 14.86
N ASP A 109 -5.23 7.71 13.91
CA ASP A 109 -5.32 7.13 12.56
C ASP A 109 -4.21 7.65 11.63
N HIS A 110 -3.61 8.80 11.95
CA HIS A 110 -2.49 9.42 11.24
C HIS A 110 -1.16 8.81 11.67
#